data_AF-A0AAJ8BAY7-F1
#
_entry.id   AF-A0AAJ8BAY7-F1
#
_cell.length_a   1.000
_cell.length_b   1.000
_cell.length_c   1.000
_cell.angle_alpha   90.00
_cell.angle_beta   90.00
_cell.angle_gamma   90.00
#
_symmetry.space_group_name_H-M   'P 1'
#
loop_
_entity.id
_entity.type
_entity.pdbx_description
1 polymer ?
#
loop_
_entity_poly.entity_id
_entity_poly.type
_entity_poly.pdbx_seq_one_letter_code
_entity_poly.pdbx_strand_id
1 'polypeptide(L)'
;MEIDARFRYYFQHPWSRLIVAYLVTFFNFLIFAEDPVSHSQTEAHMIVVGNCFSFLFNKYPGLGWNILKVMCWILAIITGLLAGKFIFHRQLFGRYLRLKMFREDHGSWMTMFFSTILFLFIFSHIYNLFLLMAGSMEPHMVTEYMGIRNESFMKIAAVGTWMGDFVTAWMVTDMMLQDQHYPDWGKAARRFWKQGNNRIVLFWTVLISLTSVVVLVISTDWISWDNLNRGFLPSDEVSRAFLASFILVFDLLIVMQPLHPSFPDLRHELTLSAPTPP
;
A
#
# COMPACT_ATOMS: atom_id res chain seq x y z
N MET A 1 -8.52 23.57 27.53
CA MET A 1 -9.46 22.57 26.97
C MET A 1 -10.10 23.04 25.66
N GLU A 2 -10.51 24.30 25.51
CA GLU A 2 -11.18 24.79 24.29
C GLU A 2 -10.29 24.84 23.02
N ILE A 3 -9.00 25.18 23.14
CA ILE A 3 -8.07 25.23 22.00
C ILE A 3 -7.93 23.84 21.35
N ASP A 4 -7.90 22.80 22.16
CA ASP A 4 -7.79 21.41 21.72
C ASP A 4 -9.05 20.96 20.98
N ALA A 5 -10.24 21.32 21.46
CA ALA A 5 -11.51 21.03 20.77
C ALA A 5 -11.62 21.76 19.42
N ARG A 6 -11.23 23.05 19.38
CA ARG A 6 -11.28 23.85 18.16
C ARG A 6 -10.26 23.39 17.12
N PHE A 7 -9.05 23.05 17.55
CA PHE A 7 -8.03 22.47 16.68
C PHE A 7 -8.48 21.13 16.10
N ARG A 8 -9.01 20.22 16.93
CA ARG A 8 -9.55 18.93 16.47
C ARG A 8 -10.66 19.10 15.44
N TYR A 9 -11.57 20.05 15.65
CA TYR A 9 -12.64 20.35 14.71
C TYR A 9 -12.10 20.77 13.33
N TYR A 10 -11.17 21.72 13.28
CA TYR A 10 -10.58 22.13 11.98
C TYR A 10 -9.69 21.04 11.36
N PHE A 11 -8.95 20.30 12.18
CA PHE A 11 -8.08 19.24 11.72
C PHE A 11 -8.86 18.06 11.11
N GLN A 12 -10.00 17.71 11.70
CA GLN A 12 -10.91 16.67 11.23
C GLN A 12 -11.90 17.14 10.17
N HIS A 13 -11.86 18.42 9.79
CA HIS A 13 -12.79 18.99 8.82
C HIS A 13 -12.65 18.28 7.45
N PRO A 14 -13.76 17.99 6.75
CA PRO A 14 -13.72 17.28 5.47
C PRO A 14 -12.75 17.87 4.44
N TRP A 15 -12.71 19.20 4.30
CA TRP A 15 -11.74 19.88 3.42
C TRP A 15 -10.29 19.57 3.78
N SER A 16 -9.90 19.62 5.06
CA SER A 16 -8.54 19.31 5.51
C SER A 16 -8.14 17.89 5.11
N ARG A 17 -9.05 16.94 5.30
CA ARG A 17 -8.82 15.51 5.04
C ARG A 17 -8.73 15.20 3.56
N LEU A 18 -9.62 15.79 2.76
CA LEU A 18 -9.57 15.67 1.30
C LEU A 18 -8.27 16.29 0.76
N ILE A 19 -7.90 17.48 1.22
CA ILE A 19 -6.67 18.14 0.81
C ILE A 19 -5.49 17.21 1.11
N VAL A 20 -5.30 16.79 2.36
CA VAL A 20 -4.19 15.90 2.73
C VAL A 20 -4.16 14.64 1.86
N ALA A 21 -5.31 13.97 1.65
CA ALA A 21 -5.36 12.74 0.88
C ALA A 21 -4.98 12.91 -0.60
N TYR A 22 -5.47 13.95 -1.28
CA TYR A 22 -5.10 14.21 -2.69
C TYR A 22 -3.68 14.77 -2.83
N LEU A 23 -3.19 15.48 -1.82
CA LEU A 23 -1.85 16.09 -1.83
C LEU A 23 -0.77 15.01 -1.65
N VAL A 24 -1.04 13.95 -0.87
CA VAL A 24 -0.23 12.72 -0.85
C VAL A 24 -0.13 12.10 -2.24
N THR A 25 -1.26 11.87 -2.90
CA THR A 25 -1.29 11.28 -4.24
C THR A 25 -0.42 12.09 -5.22
N PHE A 26 -0.48 13.42 -5.13
CA PHE A 26 0.35 14.30 -5.94
C PHE A 26 1.85 14.14 -5.64
N PHE A 27 2.26 14.14 -4.38
CA PHE A 27 3.68 13.97 -4.02
C PHE A 27 4.22 12.58 -4.34
N ASN A 28 3.39 11.55 -4.22
CA ASN A 28 3.77 10.21 -4.67
C ASN A 28 4.05 10.16 -6.17
N PHE A 29 3.43 10.99 -7.01
CA PHE A 29 3.88 11.14 -8.40
C PHE A 29 5.16 11.96 -8.52
N LEU A 30 5.30 13.01 -7.72
CA LEU A 30 6.47 13.88 -7.76
C LEU A 30 7.76 13.10 -7.41
N ILE A 31 7.70 12.14 -6.48
CA ILE A 31 8.88 11.32 -6.12
C ILE A 31 9.29 10.40 -7.28
N PHE A 32 8.34 9.88 -8.07
CA PHE A 32 8.67 9.09 -9.27
C PHE A 32 9.25 9.95 -10.40
N ALA A 33 8.79 11.20 -10.51
CA ALA A 33 9.33 12.17 -11.46
C ALA A 33 10.76 12.61 -11.12
N GLU A 34 11.11 12.61 -9.83
CA GLU A 34 12.43 13.01 -9.35
C GLU A 34 13.45 11.86 -9.34
N ASP A 35 13.01 10.61 -9.28
CA ASP A 35 13.90 9.46 -9.13
C ASP A 35 14.62 9.07 -10.44
N PRO A 36 15.95 9.24 -10.56
CA PRO A 36 16.71 8.93 -11.78
C PRO A 36 16.74 7.43 -12.11
N VAL A 37 16.44 6.56 -11.13
CA VAL A 37 16.37 5.10 -11.33
C VAL A 37 15.25 4.72 -12.31
N SER A 38 14.20 5.55 -12.41
CA SER A 38 13.09 5.37 -13.33
C SER A 38 13.50 5.38 -14.81
N HIS A 39 14.67 5.94 -15.15
CA HIS A 39 15.20 5.97 -16.52
C HIS A 39 16.37 5.00 -16.75
N SER A 40 16.73 4.19 -15.75
CA SER A 40 17.85 3.27 -15.86
C SER A 40 17.50 2.02 -16.68
N GLN A 41 18.36 1.69 -17.64
CA GLN A 41 18.30 0.46 -18.44
C GLN A 41 18.97 -0.74 -17.76
N THR A 42 19.54 -0.56 -16.56
CA THR A 42 20.14 -1.65 -15.80
C THR A 42 19.07 -2.62 -15.31
N GLU A 43 19.46 -3.86 -15.09
CA GLU A 43 18.57 -4.87 -14.53
C GLU A 43 18.11 -4.47 -13.13
N ALA A 44 16.82 -4.69 -12.84
CA ALA A 44 16.24 -4.35 -11.56
C ALA A 44 16.72 -5.30 -10.46
N HIS A 45 17.36 -4.68 -9.46
CA HIS A 45 17.89 -5.35 -8.29
C HIS A 45 17.16 -4.84 -7.05
N MET A 46 16.36 -5.71 -6.43
CA MET A 46 15.70 -5.38 -5.17
C MET A 46 15.78 -6.55 -4.21
N ILE A 47 16.31 -6.27 -3.03
CA ILE A 47 16.42 -7.22 -1.94
C ILE A 47 15.01 -7.73 -1.58
N VAL A 48 14.88 -9.03 -1.31
CA VAL A 48 13.61 -9.76 -1.05
C VAL A 48 12.67 -9.84 -2.25
N VAL A 49 12.20 -8.71 -2.77
CA VAL A 49 11.21 -8.66 -3.87
C VAL A 49 11.77 -9.30 -5.14
N GLY A 50 13.05 -9.06 -5.41
CA GLY A 50 13.76 -9.65 -6.54
C GLY A 50 13.80 -11.17 -6.48
N ASN A 51 14.11 -11.72 -5.30
CA ASN A 51 14.08 -13.17 -5.08
C ASN A 51 12.68 -13.74 -5.28
N CYS A 52 11.64 -13.11 -4.70
CA CYS A 52 10.27 -13.55 -4.89
C CYS A 52 9.87 -13.54 -6.37
N PHE A 53 10.18 -12.46 -7.09
CA PHE A 53 9.86 -12.33 -8.51
C PHE A 53 10.61 -13.35 -9.38
N SER A 54 11.93 -13.50 -9.18
CA SER A 54 12.74 -14.49 -9.89
C SER A 54 12.34 -15.92 -9.53
N PHE A 55 11.80 -16.16 -8.34
CA PHE A 55 11.28 -17.47 -7.93
C PHE A 55 9.95 -17.80 -8.61
N LEU A 56 9.08 -16.82 -8.86
CA LEU A 56 7.81 -17.04 -9.53
C LEU A 56 7.94 -17.06 -11.07
N PHE A 57 8.68 -16.11 -11.65
CA PHE A 57 8.53 -15.78 -13.07
C PHE A 57 9.78 -16.01 -13.92
N ASN A 58 10.96 -16.17 -13.32
CA ASN A 58 12.20 -16.23 -14.07
C ASN A 58 12.97 -17.54 -13.82
N LYS A 59 14.05 -17.80 -14.57
CA LYS A 59 15.02 -18.89 -14.34
C LYS A 59 14.36 -20.26 -14.17
N TYR A 60 13.72 -20.75 -15.24
CA TYR A 60 13.14 -22.09 -15.30
C TYR A 60 14.10 -23.03 -16.08
N PRO A 61 14.89 -23.88 -15.40
CA PRO A 61 15.92 -24.72 -16.03
C PRO A 61 15.39 -25.83 -16.95
N GLY A 62 14.07 -26.03 -17.03
CA GLY A 62 13.46 -27.13 -17.79
C GLY A 62 13.38 -28.44 -17.00
N LEU A 63 12.68 -29.43 -17.56
CA LEU A 63 12.51 -30.78 -16.98
C LEU A 63 11.81 -30.77 -15.60
N GLY A 64 12.08 -31.79 -14.77
CA GLY A 64 11.46 -31.96 -13.44
C GLY A 64 11.71 -30.80 -12.47
N TRP A 65 12.72 -29.97 -12.72
CA TRP A 65 13.01 -28.79 -11.90
C TRP A 65 11.95 -27.69 -12.01
N ASN A 66 11.27 -27.60 -13.16
CA ASN A 66 10.13 -26.69 -13.31
C ASN A 66 8.96 -27.13 -12.41
N ILE A 67 8.70 -28.44 -12.37
CA ILE A 67 7.66 -29.01 -11.51
C ILE A 67 8.00 -28.77 -10.04
N LEU A 68 9.26 -29.03 -9.65
CA LEU A 68 9.72 -28.78 -8.28
C LEU A 68 9.56 -27.30 -7.91
N LYS A 69 10.00 -26.39 -8.79
CA LYS A 69 9.88 -24.94 -8.56
C LYS A 69 8.43 -24.51 -8.39
N VAL A 70 7.54 -25.00 -9.27
CA VAL A 70 6.09 -24.75 -9.19
C VAL A 70 5.49 -25.27 -7.90
N MET A 71 5.81 -26.49 -7.51
CA MET A 71 5.39 -27.02 -6.22
C MET A 71 5.90 -26.18 -5.05
N CYS A 72 7.16 -25.77 -5.06
CA CYS A 72 7.75 -24.99 -3.97
C CYS A 72 7.08 -23.62 -3.82
N TRP A 73 6.83 -22.87 -4.91
CA TRP A 73 6.16 -21.57 -4.77
C TRP A 73 4.67 -21.70 -4.45
N ILE A 74 3.97 -22.74 -4.92
CA ILE A 74 2.57 -23.00 -4.51
C ILE A 74 2.52 -23.30 -3.00
N LEU A 75 3.41 -24.17 -2.51
CA LEU A 75 3.50 -24.49 -1.09
C LEU A 75 3.84 -23.26 -0.26
N ALA A 76 4.74 -22.39 -0.74
CA ALA A 76 5.07 -21.13 -0.10
C ALA A 76 3.86 -20.20 0.01
N ILE A 77 3.03 -20.10 -1.05
CA ILE A 77 1.81 -19.29 -1.02
C ILE A 77 0.80 -19.87 -0.02
N ILE A 78 0.52 -21.18 -0.07
CA ILE A 78 -0.44 -21.81 0.84
C ILE A 78 0.01 -21.67 2.29
N THR A 79 1.27 -21.97 2.58
CA THR A 79 1.84 -21.84 3.93
C THR A 79 1.85 -20.39 4.40
N GLY A 80 2.19 -19.45 3.52
CA GLY A 80 2.15 -18.01 3.78
C GLY A 80 0.77 -17.48 4.12
N LEU A 81 -0.27 -17.90 3.38
CA LEU A 81 -1.67 -17.54 3.65
C LEU A 81 -2.15 -18.12 4.99
N LEU A 82 -1.87 -19.40 5.26
CA LEU A 82 -2.25 -20.06 6.51
C LEU A 82 -1.53 -19.44 7.72
N ALA A 83 -0.21 -19.23 7.62
CA ALA A 83 0.57 -18.58 8.67
C ALA A 83 0.10 -17.14 8.89
N GLY A 84 -0.21 -16.41 7.82
CA GLY A 84 -0.76 -15.06 7.88
C GLY A 84 -2.05 -14.99 8.70
N LYS A 85 -2.99 -15.90 8.43
CA LYS A 85 -4.28 -15.94 9.11
C LYS A 85 -4.21 -16.45 10.55
N PHE A 86 -3.51 -17.55 10.79
CA PHE A 86 -3.54 -18.22 12.10
C PHE A 86 -2.45 -17.71 13.06
N ILE A 87 -1.23 -17.53 12.58
CA ILE A 87 -0.08 -17.16 13.42
C ILE A 87 -0.04 -15.63 13.58
N PHE A 88 0.03 -14.89 12.48
CA PHE A 88 0.19 -13.44 12.55
C PHE A 88 -1.11 -12.76 12.97
N HIS A 89 -2.20 -12.97 12.25
CA HIS A 89 -3.46 -12.28 12.52
C HIS A 89 -4.08 -12.71 13.87
N ARG A 90 -4.38 -14.00 14.04
CA ARG A 90 -5.11 -14.48 15.23
C ARG A 90 -4.25 -14.55 16.49
N GLN A 91 -3.05 -15.11 16.41
CA GLN A 91 -2.23 -15.37 17.59
C GLN A 91 -1.39 -14.14 17.99
N LEU A 92 -0.60 -13.58 17.09
CA LEU A 92 0.28 -12.45 17.39
C LEU A 92 -0.51 -11.15 17.59
N PHE A 93 -1.26 -10.71 16.58
CA PHE A 93 -1.96 -9.42 16.64
C PHE A 93 -3.24 -9.45 17.47
N GLY A 94 -4.04 -10.52 17.33
CA GLY A 94 -5.31 -10.67 18.05
C GLY A 94 -5.13 -11.03 19.53
N ARG A 95 -4.33 -12.06 19.86
CA ARG A 95 -4.23 -12.59 21.23
C ARG A 95 -3.11 -11.98 22.05
N TYR A 96 -1.91 -11.83 21.47
CA TYR A 96 -0.73 -11.34 22.20
C TYR A 96 -0.71 -9.81 22.30
N LEU A 97 -0.77 -9.10 21.18
CA LEU A 97 -0.78 -7.64 21.15
C LEU A 97 -2.16 -7.01 21.39
N ARG A 98 -3.24 -7.81 21.33
CA ARG A 98 -4.64 -7.41 21.58
C ARG A 98 -5.06 -6.15 20.83
N LEU A 99 -4.59 -6.00 19.59
CA LEU A 99 -4.86 -4.83 18.78
C LEU A 99 -6.33 -4.84 18.33
N LYS A 100 -7.08 -3.79 18.70
CA LYS A 100 -8.50 -3.64 18.36
C LYS A 100 -8.76 -3.69 16.85
N MET A 101 -7.78 -3.28 16.05
CA MET A 101 -7.81 -3.32 14.58
C MET A 101 -7.93 -4.74 13.98
N PHE A 102 -7.50 -5.77 14.70
CA PHE A 102 -7.50 -7.17 14.22
C PHE A 102 -8.61 -8.02 14.88
N ARG A 103 -9.60 -7.39 15.50
CA ARG A 103 -10.83 -8.07 15.90
C ARG A 103 -11.69 -8.33 14.66
N GLU A 104 -12.48 -9.40 14.66
CA GLU A 104 -13.47 -9.72 13.60
C GLU A 104 -12.86 -9.90 12.19
N ASP A 105 -11.64 -10.45 12.09
CA ASP A 105 -10.92 -10.69 10.83
C ASP A 105 -10.60 -9.42 10.00
N HIS A 106 -10.78 -8.22 10.58
CA HIS A 106 -10.38 -6.97 9.93
C HIS A 106 -8.86 -6.91 9.71
N GLY A 107 -8.45 -6.50 8.51
CA GLY A 107 -7.02 -6.44 8.13
C GLY A 107 -6.34 -7.79 7.89
N SER A 108 -7.06 -8.92 7.99
CA SER A 108 -6.52 -10.27 7.78
C SER A 108 -5.90 -10.43 6.38
N TRP A 109 -6.53 -9.86 5.36
CA TRP A 109 -6.01 -9.85 3.98
C TRP A 109 -4.61 -9.26 3.86
N MET A 110 -4.35 -8.12 4.51
CA MET A 110 -3.04 -7.47 4.47
C MET A 110 -1.98 -8.32 5.17
N THR A 111 -2.32 -8.92 6.32
CA THR A 111 -1.40 -9.82 7.03
C THR A 111 -1.11 -11.10 6.27
N MET A 112 -2.10 -11.65 5.57
CA MET A 112 -1.93 -12.81 4.68
C MET A 112 -1.02 -12.47 3.50
N PHE A 113 -1.17 -11.28 2.90
CA PHE A 113 -0.33 -10.81 1.81
C PHE A 113 1.15 -10.69 2.21
N PHE A 114 1.46 -9.96 3.29
CA PHE A 114 2.85 -9.82 3.74
C PHE A 114 3.47 -11.13 4.22
N SER A 115 2.70 -11.97 4.92
CA SER A 115 3.15 -13.31 5.30
C SER A 115 3.49 -14.15 4.06
N THR A 116 2.70 -14.05 2.99
CA THR A 116 2.99 -14.75 1.73
C THR A 116 4.31 -14.30 1.11
N ILE A 117 4.61 -12.99 1.11
CA ILE A 117 5.90 -12.48 0.61
C ILE A 117 7.07 -13.06 1.44
N LEU A 118 6.93 -13.07 2.77
CA LEU A 118 7.94 -13.64 3.67
C LEU A 118 8.19 -15.12 3.37
N PHE A 119 7.12 -15.92 3.23
CA PHE A 119 7.24 -17.35 2.95
C PHE A 119 7.78 -17.63 1.55
N LEU A 120 7.42 -16.83 0.54
CA LEU A 120 8.03 -16.90 -0.79
C LEU A 120 9.54 -16.66 -0.73
N PHE A 121 9.98 -15.68 0.07
CA PHE A 121 11.40 -15.41 0.27
C PHE A 121 12.11 -16.59 0.94
N ILE A 122 11.54 -17.16 2.00
CA ILE A 122 12.11 -18.34 2.69
C ILE A 122 12.19 -19.53 1.73
N PHE A 123 11.11 -19.84 1.01
CA PHE A 123 11.09 -20.96 0.07
C PHE A 123 12.00 -20.75 -1.14
N SER A 124 12.25 -19.51 -1.56
CA SER A 124 13.25 -19.24 -2.60
C SER A 124 14.65 -19.68 -2.18
N HIS A 125 15.00 -19.52 -0.90
CA HIS A 125 16.28 -20.00 -0.35
C HIS A 125 16.31 -21.52 -0.20
N ILE A 126 15.19 -22.13 0.22
CA ILE A 126 15.05 -23.59 0.27
C ILE A 126 15.22 -24.19 -1.14
N TYR A 127 14.61 -23.58 -2.15
CA TYR A 127 14.77 -24.00 -3.54
C TYR A 127 16.22 -23.88 -4.03
N ASN A 128 16.89 -22.78 -3.72
CA ASN A 128 18.32 -22.62 -4.02
C ASN A 128 19.17 -23.70 -3.33
N LEU A 129 18.83 -24.11 -2.09
CA LEU A 129 19.51 -25.21 -1.41
C LEU A 129 19.36 -26.54 -2.17
N PHE A 130 18.18 -26.85 -2.71
CA PHE A 130 17.98 -28.02 -3.55
C PHE A 130 18.81 -27.97 -4.85
N LEU A 131 18.91 -26.78 -5.47
CA LEU A 131 19.74 -26.60 -6.68
C LEU A 131 21.24 -26.75 -6.37
N LEU A 132 21.70 -26.23 -5.24
CA LEU A 132 23.09 -26.38 -4.78
C LEU A 132 23.44 -27.84 -4.50
N MET A 133 22.55 -28.60 -3.88
CA MET A 133 22.75 -30.05 -3.65
C MET A 133 22.88 -30.84 -4.94
N ALA A 134 22.25 -30.39 -6.04
CA ALA A 134 22.35 -31.03 -7.34
C ALA A 134 23.66 -30.70 -8.10
N GLY A 135 24.41 -29.68 -7.66
CA GLY A 135 25.76 -29.34 -8.14
C GLY A 135 25.87 -28.75 -9.56
N SER A 136 24.94 -29.04 -10.47
CA SER A 136 25.01 -28.63 -11.88
C SER A 136 24.12 -27.43 -12.25
N MET A 137 23.37 -26.88 -11.29
CA MET A 137 22.29 -25.91 -11.55
C MET A 137 22.57 -24.49 -11.04
N GLU A 138 23.83 -24.16 -10.73
CA GLU A 138 24.26 -22.85 -10.23
C GLU A 138 23.78 -21.65 -11.10
N PRO A 139 23.76 -21.71 -12.45
CA PRO A 139 23.28 -20.61 -13.29
C PRO A 139 21.78 -20.30 -13.13
N HIS A 140 21.00 -21.25 -12.61
CA HIS A 140 19.54 -21.14 -12.49
C HIS A 140 19.09 -20.79 -11.07
N MET A 141 20.04 -20.53 -10.15
CA MET A 141 19.72 -20.09 -8.80
C MET A 141 18.91 -18.78 -8.83
N VAL A 142 17.91 -18.72 -7.96
CA VAL A 142 17.10 -17.53 -7.75
C VAL A 142 17.97 -16.46 -7.10
N THR A 143 17.94 -15.25 -7.65
CA THR A 143 18.73 -14.11 -7.19
C THR A 143 17.85 -12.88 -7.04
N GLU A 144 18.42 -11.81 -6.48
CA GLU A 144 17.75 -10.51 -6.29
C GLU A 144 17.52 -9.75 -7.61
N TYR A 145 18.12 -10.23 -8.68
CA TYR A 145 17.91 -9.77 -10.05
C TYR A 145 16.60 -10.31 -10.63
N MET A 146 15.71 -9.42 -11.03
CA MET A 146 14.36 -9.77 -11.48
C MET A 146 14.30 -10.25 -12.94
N GLY A 147 15.29 -9.94 -13.79
CA GLY A 147 15.23 -10.15 -15.25
C GLY A 147 14.43 -9.10 -16.00
N ILE A 148 13.98 -8.03 -15.33
CA ILE A 148 13.31 -6.88 -15.94
C ILE A 148 14.17 -5.64 -15.74
N ARG A 149 14.05 -4.65 -16.63
CA ARG A 149 14.78 -3.38 -16.53
C ARG A 149 14.20 -2.52 -15.40
N ASN A 150 15.05 -1.72 -14.77
CA ASN A 150 14.64 -0.76 -13.73
C ASN A 150 13.54 0.18 -14.22
N GLU A 151 13.64 0.70 -15.45
CA GLU A 151 12.57 1.53 -16.03
C GLU A 151 11.21 0.82 -16.03
N SER A 152 11.14 -0.41 -16.53
CA SER A 152 9.87 -1.17 -16.58
C SER A 152 9.35 -1.48 -15.17
N PHE A 153 10.26 -1.83 -14.24
CA PHE A 153 9.91 -2.06 -12.85
C PHE A 153 9.33 -0.80 -12.20
N MET A 154 9.96 0.35 -12.39
CA MET A 154 9.52 1.63 -11.84
C MET A 154 8.20 2.09 -12.44
N LYS A 155 7.96 1.87 -13.74
CA LYS A 155 6.65 2.13 -14.37
C LYS A 155 5.54 1.28 -13.73
N ILE A 156 5.79 0.00 -13.48
CA ILE A 156 4.83 -0.90 -12.79
C ILE A 156 4.61 -0.45 -11.33
N ALA A 157 5.69 -0.10 -10.62
CA ALA A 157 5.61 0.39 -9.25
C ALA A 157 4.81 1.69 -9.16
N ALA A 158 5.02 2.64 -10.08
CA ALA A 158 4.30 3.90 -10.13
C ALA A 158 2.79 3.70 -10.38
N VAL A 159 2.41 2.78 -11.28
CA VAL A 159 1.00 2.41 -11.50
C VAL A 159 0.40 1.75 -10.24
N GLY A 160 1.17 0.90 -9.57
CA GLY A 160 0.77 0.27 -8.30
C GLY A 160 0.54 1.29 -7.18
N THR A 161 1.47 2.24 -7.00
CA THR A 161 1.34 3.32 -6.02
C THR A 161 0.16 4.22 -6.34
N TRP A 162 -0.04 4.61 -7.61
CA TRP A 162 -1.22 5.36 -8.03
C TRP A 162 -2.52 4.64 -7.63
N MET A 163 -2.61 3.34 -7.89
CA MET A 163 -3.81 2.57 -7.56
C MET A 163 -4.07 2.57 -6.05
N GLY A 164 -3.03 2.39 -5.23
CA GLY A 164 -3.14 2.45 -3.77
C GLY A 164 -3.57 3.83 -3.25
N ASP A 165 -2.94 4.88 -3.75
CA ASP A 165 -3.23 6.26 -3.35
C ASP A 165 -4.62 6.70 -3.79
N PHE A 166 -5.01 6.38 -5.02
CA PHE A 166 -6.33 6.67 -5.55
C PHE A 166 -7.40 6.01 -4.69
N VAL A 167 -7.26 4.71 -4.40
CA VAL A 167 -8.21 3.97 -3.54
C VAL A 167 -8.27 4.63 -2.16
N THR A 168 -7.12 5.02 -1.58
CA THR A 168 -7.06 5.68 -0.27
C THR A 168 -7.76 7.04 -0.28
N ALA A 169 -7.44 7.92 -1.24
CA ALA A 169 -8.07 9.23 -1.39
C ALA A 169 -9.58 9.12 -1.63
N TRP A 170 -9.99 8.09 -2.38
CA TRP A 170 -11.40 7.83 -2.64
C TRP A 170 -12.14 7.24 -1.44
N MET A 171 -11.48 6.40 -0.64
CA MET A 171 -12.02 5.94 0.65
C MET A 171 -12.22 7.09 1.62
N VAL A 172 -11.27 8.04 1.69
CA VAL A 172 -11.41 9.27 2.48
C VAL A 172 -12.58 10.10 1.94
N THR A 173 -12.67 10.27 0.63
CA THR A 173 -13.76 11.01 -0.02
C THR A 173 -15.12 10.39 0.29
N ASP A 174 -15.22 9.08 0.19
CA ASP A 174 -16.44 8.33 0.47
C ASP A 174 -16.86 8.46 1.94
N MET A 175 -15.92 8.30 2.86
CA MET A 175 -16.16 8.50 4.29
C MET A 175 -16.67 9.93 4.56
N MET A 176 -16.09 10.95 3.92
CA MET A 176 -16.50 12.35 4.09
C MET A 176 -17.87 12.66 3.51
N LEU A 177 -18.22 12.05 2.37
CA LEU A 177 -19.54 12.22 1.78
C LEU A 177 -20.63 11.46 2.55
N GLN A 178 -20.26 10.40 3.28
CA GLN A 178 -21.18 9.67 4.14
C GLN A 178 -21.32 10.26 5.55
N ASP A 179 -20.30 10.98 6.03
CA ASP A 179 -20.25 11.55 7.37
C ASP A 179 -21.42 12.49 7.70
N GLN A 180 -21.82 12.44 8.97
CA GLN A 180 -22.90 13.23 9.57
C GLN A 180 -22.38 14.34 10.49
N HIS A 181 -21.10 14.33 10.87
CA HIS A 181 -20.54 15.29 11.83
C HIS A 181 -20.55 16.74 11.31
N TYR A 182 -20.46 16.93 9.99
CA TYR A 182 -20.48 18.26 9.33
C TYR A 182 -21.73 18.41 8.45
N PRO A 183 -22.91 18.68 9.02
CA PRO A 183 -24.19 18.70 8.29
C PRO A 183 -24.27 19.83 7.26
N ASP A 184 -23.48 20.89 7.40
CA ASP A 184 -23.51 22.02 6.44
C ASP A 184 -22.59 21.86 5.24
N TRP A 185 -21.61 20.97 5.32
CA TRP A 185 -20.61 20.78 4.27
C TRP A 185 -21.16 19.99 3.08
N GLY A 186 -20.93 20.44 1.84
CA GLY A 186 -21.16 19.62 0.63
C GLY A 186 -22.58 19.05 0.46
N LYS A 187 -23.64 19.76 0.87
CA LYS A 187 -25.03 19.23 0.88
C LYS A 187 -25.46 18.63 -0.47
N ALA A 188 -25.17 19.30 -1.58
CA ALA A 188 -25.53 18.82 -2.92
C ALA A 188 -24.74 17.56 -3.31
N ALA A 189 -23.42 17.57 -3.13
CA ALA A 189 -22.56 16.43 -3.43
C ALA A 189 -22.94 15.19 -2.61
N ARG A 190 -23.26 15.35 -1.32
CA ARG A 190 -23.70 14.24 -0.46
C ARG A 190 -25.06 13.69 -0.83
N ARG A 191 -26.03 14.54 -1.19
CA ARG A 191 -27.33 14.06 -1.70
C ARG A 191 -27.14 13.21 -2.94
N PHE A 192 -26.34 13.70 -3.89
CA PHE A 192 -26.01 12.97 -5.11
C PHE A 192 -25.27 11.65 -4.82
N TRP A 193 -24.29 11.67 -3.90
CA TRP A 193 -23.50 10.49 -3.53
C TRP A 193 -24.31 9.39 -2.87
N LYS A 194 -25.22 9.78 -1.97
CA LYS A 194 -26.10 8.86 -1.22
C LYS A 194 -27.30 8.37 -2.04
N GLN A 195 -27.54 8.95 -3.22
CA GLN A 195 -28.68 8.61 -4.06
C GLN A 195 -28.39 7.38 -4.92
N GLY A 196 -29.17 6.31 -4.71
CA GLY A 196 -29.13 5.09 -5.53
C GLY A 196 -27.73 4.48 -5.61
N ASN A 197 -27.33 4.08 -6.83
CA ASN A 197 -26.05 3.42 -7.10
C ASN A 197 -24.96 4.40 -7.59
N ASN A 198 -25.17 5.71 -7.44
CA ASN A 198 -24.25 6.74 -7.95
C ASN A 198 -22.83 6.57 -7.41
N ARG A 199 -22.69 6.20 -6.13
CA ARG A 199 -21.39 5.90 -5.49
C ARG A 199 -20.61 4.83 -6.25
N ILE A 200 -21.26 3.70 -6.57
CA ILE A 200 -20.61 2.54 -7.19
C ILE A 200 -20.25 2.87 -8.63
N VAL A 201 -21.18 3.43 -9.39
CA VAL A 201 -20.95 3.81 -10.79
C VAL A 201 -19.81 4.80 -10.89
N LEU A 202 -19.82 5.85 -10.06
CA LEU A 202 -18.83 6.91 -10.10
C LEU A 202 -17.46 6.41 -9.62
N PHE A 203 -17.41 5.54 -8.61
CA PHE A 203 -16.17 4.87 -8.21
C PHE A 203 -15.51 4.15 -9.38
N TRP A 204 -16.24 3.27 -10.06
CA TRP A 204 -15.68 2.47 -11.14
C TRP A 204 -15.35 3.31 -12.39
N THR A 205 -16.18 4.27 -12.76
CA THR A 205 -15.91 5.12 -13.93
C THR A 205 -14.69 6.00 -13.70
N VAL A 206 -14.56 6.62 -12.52
CA VAL A 206 -13.41 7.46 -12.18
C VAL A 206 -12.14 6.63 -12.01
N LEU A 207 -12.21 5.47 -11.36
CA LEU A 207 -11.07 4.55 -11.21
C LEU A 207 -10.53 4.13 -12.58
N ILE A 208 -11.40 3.64 -13.47
CA ILE A 208 -10.98 3.15 -14.80
C ILE A 208 -10.45 4.30 -15.67
N SER A 209 -11.16 5.44 -15.69
CA SER A 209 -10.75 6.58 -16.53
C SER A 209 -9.43 7.20 -16.07
N LEU A 210 -9.28 7.52 -14.78
CA LEU A 210 -8.03 8.11 -14.29
C LEU A 210 -6.87 7.12 -14.34
N THR A 211 -7.09 5.83 -14.04
CA THR A 211 -6.03 4.82 -14.19
C THR A 211 -5.58 4.69 -15.63
N SER A 212 -6.50 4.74 -16.61
CA SER A 212 -6.15 4.77 -18.02
C SER A 212 -5.27 5.98 -18.37
N VAL A 213 -5.66 7.17 -17.91
CA VAL A 213 -4.87 8.41 -18.12
C VAL A 213 -3.49 8.29 -17.48
N VAL A 214 -3.39 7.82 -16.24
CA VAL A 214 -2.11 7.67 -15.53
C VAL A 214 -1.20 6.65 -16.22
N VAL A 215 -1.74 5.50 -16.61
CA VAL A 215 -0.98 4.48 -17.36
C VAL A 215 -0.48 5.05 -18.68
N LEU A 216 -1.30 5.82 -19.41
CA LEU A 216 -0.88 6.47 -20.64
C LEU A 216 0.22 7.50 -20.41
N VAL A 217 0.11 8.35 -19.38
CA VAL A 217 1.11 9.36 -19.05
C VAL A 217 2.44 8.71 -18.67
N ILE A 218 2.43 7.66 -17.83
CA ILE A 218 3.62 6.91 -17.41
C ILE A 218 4.24 6.13 -18.58
N SER A 219 3.42 5.58 -19.48
CA SER A 219 3.92 4.72 -20.57
C SER A 219 4.46 5.51 -21.75
N THR A 220 3.89 6.68 -22.04
CA THR A 220 4.21 7.48 -23.24
C THR A 220 5.37 8.45 -23.00
N ASP A 221 5.87 8.54 -21.76
CA ASP A 221 6.86 9.55 -21.33
C ASP A 221 6.47 10.97 -21.80
N TRP A 222 5.15 11.23 -21.89
CA TRP A 222 4.61 12.42 -22.54
C TRP A 222 4.99 13.71 -21.80
N ILE A 223 5.20 13.59 -20.49
CA ILE A 223 5.77 14.63 -19.65
C ILE A 223 7.24 14.29 -19.49
N SER A 224 8.11 15.08 -20.12
CA SER A 224 9.55 15.04 -19.82
C SER A 224 9.75 15.63 -18.43
N TRP A 225 9.71 14.78 -17.41
CA TRP A 225 9.84 15.18 -16.00
C TRP A 225 11.13 15.97 -15.76
N ASP A 226 12.21 15.66 -16.48
CA ASP A 226 13.46 16.44 -16.51
C ASP A 226 13.26 17.92 -16.85
N ASN A 227 12.37 18.26 -17.78
CA ASN A 227 12.09 19.65 -18.14
C ASN A 227 11.18 20.34 -17.13
N LEU A 228 10.30 19.60 -16.46
CA LEU A 228 9.44 20.13 -15.39
C LEU A 228 10.26 20.40 -14.11
N ASN A 229 11.33 19.62 -13.90
CA ASN A 229 12.20 19.67 -12.72
C ASN A 229 13.37 20.67 -12.87
N ARG A 230 13.58 21.27 -14.05
CA ARG A 230 14.56 22.35 -14.27
C ARG A 230 14.15 23.62 -13.50
N GLY A 231 14.49 23.66 -12.21
CA GLY A 231 14.44 24.85 -11.36
C GLY A 231 13.51 24.79 -10.14
N PHE A 232 12.73 23.72 -9.94
CA PHE A 232 11.87 23.61 -8.76
C PHE A 232 12.60 23.01 -7.55
N LEU A 233 13.46 22.01 -7.74
CA LEU A 233 14.37 21.44 -6.74
C LEU A 233 15.64 20.94 -7.46
N PRO A 234 16.86 21.29 -7.01
CA PRO A 234 18.05 20.60 -7.49
C PRO A 234 17.90 19.12 -7.14
N SER A 235 18.09 18.22 -8.12
CA SER A 235 17.95 16.76 -7.99
C SER A 235 19.08 16.17 -7.13
N ASP A 236 19.16 16.61 -5.88
CA ASP A 236 20.08 16.12 -4.87
C ASP A 236 19.38 15.03 -4.04
N GLU A 237 20.13 14.06 -3.52
CA GLU A 237 19.57 13.02 -2.65
C GLU A 237 18.78 13.58 -1.45
N VAL A 238 19.12 14.79 -1.03
CA VAL A 238 18.46 15.53 0.05
C VAL A 238 17.02 15.95 -0.31
N SER A 239 16.75 16.41 -1.54
CA SER A 239 15.40 16.82 -1.94
C SER A 239 14.47 15.61 -2.02
N ARG A 240 14.96 14.49 -2.58
CA ARG A 240 14.24 13.20 -2.59
C ARG A 240 13.95 12.70 -1.17
N ALA A 241 14.93 12.76 -0.28
CA ALA A 241 14.75 12.34 1.12
C ALA A 241 13.75 13.24 1.87
N PHE A 242 13.78 14.55 1.61
CA PHE A 242 12.82 15.50 2.17
C PHE A 242 11.40 15.24 1.64
N LEU A 243 11.25 15.02 0.33
CA LEU A 243 9.97 14.69 -0.29
C LEU A 243 9.40 13.38 0.25
N ALA A 244 10.22 12.33 0.36
CA ALA A 244 9.83 11.05 0.96
C ALA A 244 9.39 11.21 2.43
N SER A 245 10.10 12.05 3.20
CA SER A 245 9.73 12.35 4.60
C SER A 245 8.40 13.10 4.66
N PHE A 246 8.15 14.00 3.72
CA PHE A 246 6.88 14.74 3.63
C PHE A 246 5.72 13.81 3.30
N ILE A 247 5.88 12.92 2.31
CA ILE A 247 4.89 11.89 1.97
C ILE A 247 4.56 11.06 3.20
N LEU A 248 5.58 10.55 3.91
CA LEU A 248 5.39 9.74 5.12
C LEU A 248 4.59 10.48 6.21
N VAL A 249 4.88 11.76 6.43
CA VAL A 249 4.15 12.57 7.41
C VAL A 249 2.69 12.74 6.98
N PHE A 250 2.43 13.02 5.70
CA PHE A 250 1.05 13.18 5.23
C PHE A 250 0.27 11.87 5.22
N ASP A 251 0.90 10.74 4.89
CA ASP A 251 0.31 9.40 5.05
C ASP A 251 -0.09 9.15 6.51
N LEU A 252 0.78 9.53 7.45
CA LEU A 252 0.48 9.42 8.86
C LEU A 252 -0.68 10.35 9.27
N LEU A 253 -0.77 11.55 8.69
CA LEU A 253 -1.91 12.45 8.91
C LEU A 253 -3.22 11.82 8.40
N ILE A 254 -3.22 11.10 7.26
CA ILE A 254 -4.39 10.38 6.76
C ILE A 254 -4.86 9.32 7.78
N VAL A 255 -3.95 8.69 8.54
CA VAL A 255 -4.30 7.71 9.59
C VAL A 255 -4.73 8.39 10.89
N MET A 256 -4.14 9.54 11.24
CA MET A 256 -4.44 10.26 12.49
C MET A 256 -5.76 11.03 12.43
N GLN A 257 -6.11 11.63 11.28
CA GLN A 257 -7.34 12.41 11.08
C GLN A 257 -8.66 11.62 11.26
N PRO A 258 -8.81 10.37 10.75
CA PRO A 258 -9.99 9.53 10.95
C PRO A 258 -10.05 8.91 12.34
N LEU A 259 -9.10 9.19 13.25
CA LEU A 259 -9.19 8.70 14.63
C LEU A 259 -10.46 9.29 15.25
N HIS A 260 -11.53 8.54 15.06
CA HIS A 260 -12.86 8.88 15.47
C HIS A 260 -12.80 9.05 16.98
N PRO A 261 -13.45 10.06 17.55
CA PRO A 261 -13.97 9.94 18.89
C PRO A 261 -15.09 8.88 18.88
N SER A 262 -14.77 7.62 18.56
CA SER A 262 -15.46 6.43 19.07
C SER A 262 -14.76 5.93 20.36
N PHE A 263 -13.99 6.82 21.00
CA PHE A 263 -13.65 6.82 22.43
C PHE A 263 -14.73 7.44 23.37
N PRO A 264 -16.02 7.59 23.01
CA PRO A 264 -17.11 7.61 23.98
C PRO A 264 -17.40 6.18 24.43
N ASP A 265 -17.32 5.17 23.56
CA ASP A 265 -17.56 3.78 23.96
C ASP A 265 -16.48 3.26 24.89
N LEU A 266 -15.22 3.65 24.73
CA LEU A 266 -14.20 3.27 25.73
C LEU A 266 -14.43 3.96 27.08
N ARG A 267 -14.97 5.19 27.10
CA ARG A 267 -15.35 5.88 28.35
C ARG A 267 -16.59 5.27 28.97
N HIS A 268 -17.57 4.84 28.17
CA HIS A 268 -18.78 4.16 28.64
C HIS A 268 -18.50 2.73 29.12
N GLU A 269 -17.61 1.98 28.44
CA GLU A 269 -17.14 0.65 28.87
C GLU A 269 -16.25 0.73 30.12
N LEU A 270 -15.44 1.78 30.29
CA LEU A 270 -14.66 2.01 31.51
C LEU A 270 -15.54 2.40 32.71
N THR A 271 -16.69 3.05 32.49
CA THR A 271 -17.66 3.31 33.58
C THR A 271 -18.50 2.10 33.97
N LEU A 272 -18.75 1.17 33.04
CA LEU A 272 -19.53 -0.05 33.29
C LEU A 272 -18.69 -1.20 33.88
N SER A 273 -17.36 -1.07 33.90
CA SER A 273 -16.43 -2.06 34.47
C SER A 273 -15.94 -1.71 35.88
N ALA A 274 -16.45 -0.64 36.48
CA ALA A 274 -16.28 -0.42 37.92
C ALA A 274 -17.18 -1.42 38.67
N PRO A 275 -16.64 -2.37 39.46
CA PRO A 275 -17.47 -3.22 40.28
C PRO A 275 -18.21 -2.34 41.27
N THR A 276 -19.53 -2.47 41.33
CA THR A 276 -20.32 -1.94 42.43
C THR A 276 -19.75 -2.50 43.73
N PRO A 277 -19.28 -1.67 44.67
CA PRO A 277 -18.83 -2.14 45.97
C PRO A 277 -20.01 -2.79 46.73
N PRO A 278 -19.72 -3.75 47.62
CA PRO A 278 -20.67 -4.71 48.17
C PRO A 278 -21.84 -4.10 48.95
#